data_AF-A0A957WYT3-F1
#
_entry.id   AF-A0A957WYT3-F1
#
_cell.length_a   1.000
_cell.length_b   1.000
_cell.length_c   1.000
_cell.angle_alpha   90.00
_cell.angle_beta   90.00
_cell.angle_gamma   90.00
#
_symmetry.space_group_name_H-M   'P 1'
#
loop_
_entity.id
_entity.type
_entity.pdbx_description
1 polymer ?
#
loop_
_entity_poly.entity_id
_entity_poly.type
_entity_poly.pdbx_seq_one_letter_code
_entity_poly.pdbx_strand_id
1 'polypeptide(L)'
;WEGRYKEAERMAREALDLAKQVHHAIAIAGLPFQLGYILTEQGYYEQAWQILQKGVDDVEQLGERHQYLPKLLNIFGYLCYELGDLQAALHWNQRALAASRHEGDYYHAESACYALVDLATTYLQQGRLADAEAHAKEFASIQARVDYARYRPFNRYQLLQAELALARGDFGLVLQQTEQAAELAREKNFPKNIAKSLLYAGQALLRLQRPQEAVEQLERAVALADQIEHAALRWQTRLRLAEVNTMLDRPSVELYQQASTIVDMLAANLQDPHLRSCFLGSTLVTELRANARAALVSTPTTTSPVTTSPVTTSPVTTSPVTTSPITTSSTKRVFPAGLTAREVEVLCLVTAGSTNRQIAEQLHLSVGTVNTHVTNILNKTGAQNRTAAAAFALQHGLVDSNH
;
A
#
# COMPACT_ATOMS: atom_id res chain seq x y z
N TRP A 1 7.01 -2.63 4.70
CA TRP A 1 5.87 -1.75 5.06
C TRP A 1 5.83 -0.48 4.23
N GLU A 2 6.98 0.04 3.81
CA GLU A 2 7.11 1.17 2.87
C GLU A 2 6.75 0.84 1.40
N GLY A 3 6.12 -0.31 1.13
CA GLY A 3 5.81 -0.74 -0.25
C GLY A 3 6.99 -1.28 -1.08
N ARG A 4 8.21 -1.35 -0.53
CA ARG A 4 9.41 -1.87 -1.22
C ARG A 4 9.49 -3.41 -1.23
N TYR A 5 8.49 -4.08 -1.81
CA TYR A 5 8.34 -5.53 -1.69
C TYR A 5 9.44 -6.35 -2.36
N LYS A 6 9.86 -6.00 -3.59
CA LYS A 6 10.92 -6.71 -4.32
C LYS A 6 12.27 -6.67 -3.59
N GLU A 7 12.62 -5.50 -3.06
CA GLU A 7 13.84 -5.34 -2.26
C GLU A 7 13.77 -6.15 -0.97
N ALA A 8 12.63 -6.09 -0.27
CA ALA A 8 12.39 -6.85 0.94
C ALA A 8 12.44 -8.37 0.70
N GLU A 9 11.90 -8.85 -0.42
CA GLU A 9 11.97 -10.26 -0.81
C GLU A 9 13.41 -10.70 -1.02
N ARG A 10 14.19 -9.95 -1.81
CA ARG A 10 15.60 -10.24 -2.06
C ARG A 10 16.38 -10.37 -0.74
N MET A 11 16.22 -9.39 0.15
CA MET A 11 16.89 -9.38 1.46
C MET A 11 16.44 -10.54 2.34
N ALA A 12 15.15 -10.86 2.37
CA ALA A 12 14.63 -11.94 3.20
C ALA A 12 15.06 -13.33 2.69
N ARG A 13 15.19 -13.52 1.37
CA ARG A 13 15.73 -14.75 0.78
C ARG A 13 17.22 -14.90 1.11
N GLU A 14 18.01 -13.85 0.90
CA GLU A 14 19.44 -13.82 1.26
C GLU A 14 19.66 -14.12 2.75
N ALA A 15 18.87 -13.49 3.63
CA ALA A 15 18.92 -13.75 5.07
C ALA A 15 18.57 -15.20 5.41
N LEU A 16 17.61 -15.81 4.72
CA LEU A 16 17.20 -17.19 4.96
C LEU A 16 18.29 -18.17 4.53
N ASP A 17 18.94 -17.91 3.40
CA ASP A 17 20.03 -18.76 2.91
C ASP A 17 21.27 -18.65 3.81
N LEU A 18 21.64 -17.45 4.25
CA LEU A 18 22.69 -17.27 5.26
C LEU A 18 22.34 -17.97 6.56
N ALA A 19 21.11 -17.81 7.06
CA ALA A 19 20.66 -18.46 8.30
C ALA A 19 20.77 -19.99 8.22
N LYS A 20 20.48 -20.59 7.06
CA LYS A 20 20.68 -22.03 6.82
C LYS A 20 22.15 -22.41 6.82
N GLN A 21 23.01 -21.63 6.17
CA GLN A 21 24.46 -21.90 6.11
C GLN A 21 25.11 -21.90 7.50
N VAL A 22 24.67 -21.01 8.39
CA VAL A 22 25.17 -20.92 9.77
C VAL A 22 24.33 -21.68 10.79
N HIS A 23 23.34 -22.47 10.34
CA HIS A 23 22.43 -23.24 11.18
C HIS A 23 21.71 -22.42 12.28
N HIS A 24 21.34 -21.18 11.98
CA HIS A 24 20.70 -20.27 12.94
C HIS A 24 19.18 -20.55 13.08
N ALA A 25 18.82 -21.50 13.95
CA ALA A 25 17.47 -22.04 14.12
C ALA A 25 16.35 -20.98 14.25
N ILE A 26 16.54 -19.96 15.10
CA ILE A 26 15.52 -18.90 15.32
C ILE A 26 15.22 -18.13 14.03
N ALA A 27 16.23 -17.88 13.20
CA ALA A 27 16.08 -17.12 11.96
C ALA A 27 15.45 -17.99 10.88
N ILE A 28 15.85 -19.27 10.79
CA ILE A 28 15.23 -20.26 9.90
C ILE A 28 13.73 -20.39 10.19
N ALA A 29 13.33 -20.40 11.47
CA ALA A 29 11.94 -20.46 11.87
C ALA A 29 11.15 -19.15 11.68
N GLY A 30 11.81 -17.99 11.82
CA GLY A 30 11.16 -16.68 11.77
C GLY A 30 11.01 -16.06 10.38
N LEU A 31 11.95 -16.32 9.47
CA LEU A 31 11.95 -15.74 8.12
C LEU A 31 10.81 -16.21 7.20
N PRO A 32 10.29 -17.45 7.29
CA PRO A 32 9.14 -17.87 6.50
C PRO A 32 7.90 -16.98 6.70
N PHE A 33 7.67 -16.46 7.91
CA PHE A 33 6.59 -15.50 8.18
C PHE A 33 6.77 -14.21 7.37
N GLN A 34 7.98 -13.65 7.32
CA GLN A 34 8.26 -12.42 6.59
C GLN A 34 8.15 -12.62 5.08
N LEU A 35 8.74 -13.71 4.57
CA LEU A 35 8.67 -14.07 3.15
C LEU A 35 7.24 -14.35 2.71
N GLY A 36 6.46 -15.11 3.49
CA GLY A 36 5.06 -15.38 3.21
C GLY A 36 4.23 -14.10 3.10
N TYR A 37 4.45 -13.14 4.02
CA TYR A 37 3.80 -11.83 3.94
C TYR A 37 4.20 -11.08 2.65
N ILE A 38 5.50 -10.95 2.37
CA ILE A 38 6.01 -10.21 1.20
C ILE A 38 5.52 -10.82 -0.11
N LEU A 39 5.52 -12.15 -0.22
CA LEU A 39 5.05 -12.86 -1.41
C LEU A 39 3.54 -12.70 -1.59
N THR A 40 2.77 -12.72 -0.50
CA THR A 40 1.32 -12.46 -0.54
C THR A 40 1.03 -11.05 -1.07
N GLU A 41 1.73 -10.03 -0.57
CA GLU A 41 1.56 -8.64 -1.02
C GLU A 41 1.91 -8.42 -2.50
N GLN A 42 2.85 -9.22 -3.04
CA GLN A 42 3.24 -9.22 -4.44
C GLN A 42 2.37 -10.12 -5.33
N GLY A 43 1.47 -10.92 -4.75
CA GLY A 43 0.59 -11.82 -5.50
C GLY A 43 1.26 -13.14 -5.92
N TYR A 44 2.43 -13.48 -5.36
CA TYR A 44 3.06 -14.79 -5.52
C TYR A 44 2.43 -15.81 -4.54
N TYR A 45 1.11 -15.97 -4.64
CA TYR A 45 0.30 -16.66 -3.64
C TYR A 45 0.68 -18.13 -3.44
N GLU A 46 1.00 -18.87 -4.51
CA GLU A 46 1.41 -20.28 -4.38
C GLU A 46 2.79 -20.43 -3.73
N GLN A 47 3.73 -19.53 -4.03
CA GLN A 47 5.03 -19.51 -3.34
C GLN A 47 4.88 -19.13 -1.87
N ALA A 48 3.99 -18.17 -1.58
CA ALA A 48 3.65 -17.80 -0.21
C ALA A 48 3.06 -19.01 0.54
N TRP A 49 2.14 -19.74 -0.08
CA TRP A 49 1.55 -20.97 0.47
C TRP A 49 2.62 -21.99 0.83
N GLN A 50 3.52 -22.31 -0.11
CA GLN A 50 4.58 -23.31 0.09
C GLN A 50 5.53 -22.92 1.23
N ILE A 51 5.94 -21.65 1.29
CA ILE A 51 6.84 -21.16 2.35
C ILE A 51 6.15 -21.16 3.71
N LEU A 52 4.88 -20.72 3.78
CA LEU A 52 4.12 -20.67 5.03
C LEU A 52 3.80 -22.07 5.54
N GLN A 53 3.35 -22.98 4.68
CA GLN A 53 3.08 -24.38 5.04
C GLN A 53 4.32 -25.03 5.63
N LYS A 54 5.44 -24.97 4.91
CA LYS A 54 6.70 -25.51 5.42
C LYS A 54 7.11 -24.85 6.74
N GLY A 55 6.98 -23.53 6.84
CA GLY A 55 7.31 -22.80 8.07
C GLY A 55 6.47 -23.23 9.28
N VAL A 56 5.17 -23.47 9.08
CA VAL A 56 4.28 -24.02 10.11
C VAL A 56 4.73 -25.42 10.50
N ASP A 57 4.93 -26.32 9.53
CA ASP A 57 5.35 -27.70 9.78
C ASP A 57 6.68 -27.78 10.55
N ASP A 58 7.68 -27.01 10.12
CA ASP A 58 9.00 -26.92 10.76
C ASP A 58 8.89 -26.42 12.20
N VAL A 59 8.05 -25.41 12.45
CA VAL A 59 7.87 -24.81 13.77
C VAL A 59 7.09 -25.71 14.72
N GLU A 60 6.08 -26.42 14.23
CA GLU A 60 5.31 -27.37 15.03
C GLU A 60 6.17 -28.56 15.49
N GLN A 61 7.10 -29.02 14.65
CA GLN A 61 8.07 -30.05 15.02
C GLN A 61 9.02 -29.61 16.15
N LEU A 62 9.31 -28.32 16.25
CA LEU A 62 10.10 -27.74 17.36
C LEU A 62 9.29 -27.57 18.65
N GLY A 63 7.97 -27.75 18.58
CA GLY A 63 7.02 -27.68 19.69
C GLY A 63 5.90 -26.65 19.46
N GLU A 64 4.68 -27.03 19.83
CA GLU A 64 3.44 -26.26 19.61
C GLU A 64 3.43 -24.83 20.18
N ARG A 65 4.37 -24.48 21.07
CA ARG A 65 4.44 -23.17 21.74
C ARG A 65 5.56 -22.28 21.21
N HIS A 66 6.11 -22.59 20.05
CA HIS A 66 7.18 -21.79 19.48
C HIS A 66 6.70 -20.37 19.13
N GLN A 67 7.51 -19.36 19.46
CA GLN A 67 7.14 -17.94 19.38
C GLN A 67 6.69 -17.43 17.99
N TYR A 68 7.08 -18.12 16.91
CA TYR A 68 6.70 -17.73 15.54
C TYR A 68 5.43 -18.43 15.04
N LEU A 69 4.94 -19.46 15.72
CA LEU A 69 3.75 -20.19 15.27
C LEU A 69 2.54 -19.26 15.09
N PRO A 70 2.18 -18.36 16.05
CA PRO A 70 1.03 -17.47 15.86
C PRO A 70 1.18 -16.52 14.67
N LYS A 71 2.42 -16.08 14.39
CA LYS A 71 2.73 -15.17 13.26
C LYS A 71 2.58 -15.87 11.92
N LEU A 72 3.10 -17.10 11.81
CA LEU A 72 2.97 -17.93 10.62
C LEU A 72 1.50 -18.23 10.32
N LEU A 73 0.76 -18.71 11.32
CA LEU A 73 -0.66 -19.04 11.19
C LEU A 73 -1.49 -17.82 10.76
N ASN A 74 -1.23 -16.63 11.33
CA ASN A 74 -1.95 -15.42 10.94
C ASN A 74 -1.69 -15.03 9.48
N ILE A 75 -0.42 -15.01 9.03
CA ILE A 75 -0.12 -14.68 7.63
C ILE A 75 -0.69 -15.73 6.67
N PHE A 76 -0.74 -17.00 7.09
CA PHE A 76 -1.41 -18.04 6.31
C PHE A 76 -2.91 -17.77 6.19
N GLY A 77 -3.57 -17.39 7.29
CA GLY A 77 -4.97 -16.97 7.25
C GLY A 77 -5.20 -15.75 6.35
N TYR A 78 -4.30 -14.76 6.39
CA TYR A 78 -4.35 -13.60 5.49
C TYR A 78 -4.16 -13.99 4.01
N LEU A 79 -3.26 -14.92 3.69
CA LEU A 79 -3.10 -15.46 2.34
C LEU A 79 -4.37 -16.16 1.86
N CYS A 80 -4.99 -17.00 2.69
CA CYS A 80 -6.25 -17.66 2.36
C CYS A 80 -7.37 -16.65 2.09
N TYR A 81 -7.42 -15.56 2.87
CA TYR A 81 -8.35 -14.46 2.64
C TYR A 81 -8.14 -13.80 1.26
N GLU A 82 -6.88 -13.50 0.90
CA GLU A 82 -6.53 -12.94 -0.41
C GLU A 82 -6.87 -13.88 -1.59
N LEU A 83 -6.76 -15.20 -1.35
CA LEU A 83 -7.19 -16.24 -2.29
C LEU A 83 -8.72 -16.42 -2.34
N GLY A 84 -9.48 -15.73 -1.50
CA GLY A 84 -10.94 -15.87 -1.41
C GLY A 84 -11.42 -17.16 -0.73
N ASP A 85 -10.52 -17.96 -0.16
CA ASP A 85 -10.88 -19.12 0.66
C ASP A 85 -11.17 -18.68 2.10
N LEU A 86 -12.39 -18.20 2.31
CA LEU A 86 -12.81 -17.66 3.60
C LEU A 86 -12.88 -18.74 4.68
N GLN A 87 -13.11 -20.01 4.32
CA GLN A 87 -13.14 -21.10 5.30
C GLN A 87 -11.73 -21.41 5.81
N ALA A 88 -10.75 -21.52 4.91
CA ALA A 88 -9.36 -21.67 5.32
C ALA A 88 -8.86 -20.43 6.07
N ALA A 89 -9.24 -19.21 5.65
CA ALA A 89 -8.88 -17.98 6.34
C ALA A 89 -9.36 -17.95 7.80
N LEU A 90 -10.61 -18.37 8.05
CA LEU A 90 -11.13 -18.52 9.42
C LEU A 90 -10.36 -19.58 10.20
N HIS A 91 -10.16 -20.76 9.61
CA HIS A 91 -9.44 -21.86 10.25
C HIS A 91 -8.04 -21.44 10.73
N TRP A 92 -7.23 -20.87 9.83
CA TRP A 92 -5.86 -20.47 10.15
C TRP A 92 -5.79 -19.34 11.16
N ASN A 93 -6.66 -18.33 11.07
CA ASN A 93 -6.66 -17.23 12.04
C ASN A 93 -7.23 -17.64 13.41
N GLN A 94 -8.18 -18.58 13.47
CA GLN A 94 -8.62 -19.18 14.74
C GLN A 94 -7.48 -19.93 15.41
N ARG A 95 -6.69 -20.70 14.64
CA ARG A 95 -5.46 -21.33 15.14
C ARG A 95 -4.43 -20.30 15.61
N ALA A 96 -4.23 -19.22 14.87
CA ALA A 96 -3.32 -18.13 15.24
C ALA A 96 -3.73 -17.46 16.57
N LEU A 97 -5.03 -17.21 16.74
CA LEU A 97 -5.57 -16.64 17.98
C LEU A 97 -5.41 -17.61 19.15
N ALA A 98 -5.71 -18.90 18.97
CA ALA A 98 -5.52 -19.93 19.98
C ALA A 98 -4.05 -20.08 20.38
N ALA A 99 -3.15 -20.10 19.39
CA ALA A 99 -1.70 -20.17 19.62
C ALA A 99 -1.14 -18.91 20.29
N SER A 100 -1.86 -17.78 20.28
CA SER A 100 -1.44 -16.54 20.96
C SER A 100 -1.83 -16.50 22.45
N ARG A 101 -2.62 -17.47 22.93
CA ARG A 101 -3.12 -17.55 24.31
C ARG A 101 -2.32 -18.56 25.15
N HIS A 102 -2.15 -18.28 26.43
CA HIS A 102 -1.62 -19.20 27.44
C HIS A 102 -2.35 -18.99 28.77
N GLU A 103 -2.92 -20.05 29.36
CA GLU A 103 -3.62 -20.00 30.66
C GLU A 103 -4.71 -18.89 30.75
N GLY A 104 -5.31 -18.54 29.60
CA GLY A 104 -6.34 -17.51 29.52
C GLY A 104 -5.85 -16.09 29.31
N ASP A 105 -4.53 -15.84 29.26
CA ASP A 105 -3.95 -14.54 28.91
C ASP A 105 -3.20 -14.56 27.57
N TYR A 106 -2.95 -13.39 26.97
CA TYR A 106 -2.25 -13.28 25.69
C TYR A 106 -0.75 -13.13 25.91
N TYR A 107 0.00 -14.24 25.85
CA TYR A 107 1.46 -14.17 25.90
C TYR A 107 2.05 -13.52 24.62
N HIS A 108 1.32 -13.57 23.49
CA HIS A 108 1.69 -12.91 22.24
C HIS A 108 0.58 -11.96 21.74
N ALA A 109 0.28 -10.92 22.52
CA ALA A 109 -0.80 -9.94 22.26
C ALA A 109 -0.80 -9.34 20.83
N GLU A 110 0.38 -9.04 20.26
CA GLU A 110 0.47 -8.51 18.88
C GLU A 110 -0.16 -9.45 17.84
N SER A 111 0.12 -10.76 17.92
CA SER A 111 -0.36 -11.76 16.97
C SER A 111 -1.86 -12.03 17.17
N ALA A 112 -2.32 -12.01 18.41
CA ALA A 112 -3.75 -12.07 18.73
C ALA A 112 -4.49 -10.89 18.07
N CYS A 113 -3.95 -9.68 18.19
CA CYS A 113 -4.52 -8.49 17.56
C CYS A 113 -4.62 -8.62 16.03
N TYR A 114 -3.60 -9.17 15.35
CA TYR A 114 -3.70 -9.44 13.91
C TYR A 114 -4.76 -10.48 13.57
N ALA A 115 -4.74 -11.62 14.27
CA ALA A 115 -5.70 -12.69 14.05
C ALA A 115 -7.14 -12.21 14.26
N LEU A 116 -7.39 -11.37 15.27
CA LEU A 116 -8.71 -10.79 15.54
C LEU A 116 -9.19 -9.86 14.44
N VAL A 117 -8.30 -9.03 13.89
CA VAL A 117 -8.63 -8.16 12.76
C VAL A 117 -8.95 -8.99 11.52
N ASP A 118 -8.12 -9.98 11.20
CA ASP A 118 -8.31 -10.80 10.01
C ASP A 118 -9.56 -11.70 10.13
N LEU A 119 -9.88 -12.21 11.33
CA LEU A 119 -11.15 -12.89 11.62
C LEU A 119 -12.34 -11.97 11.41
N ALA A 120 -12.30 -10.75 11.96
CA ALA A 120 -13.39 -9.79 11.82
C ALA A 120 -13.64 -9.42 10.34
N THR A 121 -12.58 -9.11 9.59
CA THR A 121 -12.68 -8.84 8.14
C THR A 121 -13.22 -10.05 7.37
N THR A 122 -12.79 -11.27 7.72
CA THR A 122 -13.30 -12.49 7.08
C THR A 122 -14.79 -12.72 7.37
N TYR A 123 -15.24 -12.50 8.61
CA TYR A 123 -16.66 -12.58 8.96
C TYR A 123 -17.49 -11.51 8.27
N LEU A 124 -16.98 -10.29 8.11
CA LEU A 124 -17.66 -9.23 7.35
C LEU A 124 -17.89 -9.65 5.90
N GLN A 125 -16.91 -10.25 5.26
CA GLN A 125 -17.05 -10.73 3.88
C GLN A 125 -18.10 -11.86 3.76
N GLN A 126 -18.34 -12.62 4.83
CA GLN A 126 -19.43 -13.60 4.90
C GLN A 126 -20.79 -12.99 5.26
N GLY A 127 -20.90 -11.67 5.43
CA GLY A 127 -22.11 -10.99 5.88
C GLY A 127 -22.42 -11.19 7.37
N ARG A 128 -21.47 -11.71 8.15
CA ARG A 128 -21.62 -12.06 9.56
C ARG A 128 -21.17 -10.91 10.48
N LEU A 129 -21.93 -9.81 10.43
CA LEU A 129 -21.60 -8.57 11.15
C LEU A 129 -21.43 -8.79 12.67
N ALA A 130 -22.33 -9.54 13.31
CA ALA A 130 -22.27 -9.77 14.76
C ALA A 130 -20.99 -10.50 15.19
N ASP A 131 -20.54 -11.49 14.40
CA ASP A 131 -19.29 -12.20 14.66
C ASP A 131 -18.08 -11.26 14.50
N ALA A 132 -18.09 -10.43 13.45
CA ALA A 132 -17.03 -9.45 13.25
C ALA A 132 -16.92 -8.44 14.39
N GLU A 133 -18.06 -7.93 14.88
CA GLU A 133 -18.13 -7.02 16.02
C GLU A 133 -17.63 -7.67 17.31
N ALA A 134 -17.90 -8.96 17.53
CA ALA A 134 -17.40 -9.69 18.69
C ALA A 134 -15.85 -9.73 18.70
N HIS A 135 -15.23 -10.00 17.55
CA HIS A 135 -13.77 -10.03 17.43
C HIS A 135 -13.14 -8.63 17.53
N ALA A 136 -13.81 -7.59 17.00
CA ALA A 136 -13.39 -6.21 17.19
C ALA A 136 -13.45 -5.78 18.67
N LYS A 137 -14.49 -6.22 19.40
CA LYS A 137 -14.62 -5.98 20.84
C LYS A 137 -13.53 -6.70 21.64
N GLU A 138 -13.19 -7.93 21.28
CA GLU A 138 -12.07 -8.67 21.88
C GLU A 138 -10.75 -7.92 21.64
N PHE A 139 -10.48 -7.44 20.42
CA PHE A 139 -9.30 -6.63 20.10
C PHE A 139 -9.21 -5.41 21.03
N ALA A 140 -10.31 -4.65 21.17
CA ALA A 140 -10.34 -3.46 22.02
C ALA A 140 -10.01 -3.77 23.48
N SER A 141 -10.42 -4.93 23.98
CA SER A 141 -10.11 -5.38 25.35
C SER A 141 -8.62 -5.66 25.56
N ILE A 142 -7.92 -6.18 24.55
CA ILE A 142 -6.47 -6.41 24.57
C ILE A 142 -5.75 -5.06 24.48
N GLN A 143 -6.17 -4.20 23.54
CA GLN A 143 -5.59 -2.87 23.35
C GLN A 143 -5.62 -2.03 24.63
N ALA A 144 -6.71 -2.10 25.40
CA ALA A 144 -6.85 -1.34 26.64
C ALA A 144 -5.87 -1.77 27.76
N ARG A 145 -5.34 -3.01 27.69
CA ARG A 145 -4.50 -3.62 28.74
C ARG A 145 -3.01 -3.55 28.44
N VAL A 146 -2.63 -3.21 27.22
CA VAL A 146 -1.24 -3.20 26.78
C VAL A 146 -0.92 -1.84 26.22
N ASP A 147 0.18 -1.22 26.67
CA ASP A 147 0.65 0.08 26.19
C ASP A 147 1.28 -0.05 24.78
N TYR A 148 0.47 -0.52 23.83
CA TYR A 148 0.76 -0.68 22.42
C TYR A 148 0.32 0.52 21.59
N ALA A 149 0.00 1.65 22.23
CA ALA A 149 -0.35 2.93 21.59
C ALA A 149 0.73 3.44 20.61
N ARG A 150 1.85 2.73 20.45
CA ARG A 150 2.92 3.07 19.51
C ARG A 150 2.76 2.52 18.08
N TYR A 151 2.31 1.29 17.74
CA TYR A 151 2.36 0.83 16.32
C TYR A 151 1.41 -0.29 15.86
N ARG A 152 1.17 -0.26 14.53
CA ARG A 152 0.65 -1.18 13.49
C ARG A 152 -0.70 -1.92 13.61
N PRO A 153 -0.97 -2.93 14.48
CA PRO A 153 -2.30 -3.54 14.53
C PRO A 153 -3.39 -2.50 14.76
N PHE A 154 -3.08 -1.42 15.48
CA PHE A 154 -3.99 -0.29 15.68
C PHE A 154 -4.44 0.38 14.37
N ASN A 155 -3.53 0.62 13.42
CA ASN A 155 -3.92 1.23 12.15
C ASN A 155 -4.77 0.29 11.29
N ARG A 156 -4.52 -1.03 11.35
CA ARG A 156 -5.42 -2.02 10.73
C ARG A 156 -6.76 -2.10 11.44
N TYR A 157 -6.79 -1.95 12.76
CA TYR A 157 -8.03 -1.89 13.52
C TYR A 157 -8.86 -0.64 13.17
N GLN A 158 -8.25 0.52 12.97
CA GLN A 158 -8.96 1.71 12.47
C GLN A 158 -9.59 1.46 11.09
N LEU A 159 -8.88 0.76 10.19
CA LEU A 159 -9.45 0.33 8.91
C LEU A 159 -10.60 -0.66 9.09
N LEU A 160 -10.48 -1.64 10.00
CA LEU A 160 -11.57 -2.56 10.33
C LEU A 160 -12.79 -1.81 10.86
N GLN A 161 -12.61 -0.77 11.67
CA GLN A 161 -13.72 0.05 12.12
C GLN A 161 -14.46 0.70 10.94
N ALA A 162 -13.72 1.19 9.93
CA ALA A 162 -14.32 1.72 8.70
C ALA A 162 -15.06 0.62 7.90
N GLU A 163 -14.53 -0.59 7.84
CA GLU A 163 -15.20 -1.76 7.22
C GLU A 163 -16.50 -2.11 7.95
N LEU A 164 -16.51 -2.08 9.30
CA LEU A 164 -17.71 -2.27 10.12
C LEU A 164 -18.74 -1.16 9.88
N ALA A 165 -18.31 0.09 9.81
CA ALA A 165 -19.19 1.23 9.51
C ALA A 165 -19.79 1.13 8.10
N LEU A 166 -19.01 0.69 7.09
CA LEU A 166 -19.50 0.39 5.76
C LEU A 166 -20.60 -0.68 5.79
N ALA A 167 -20.38 -1.77 6.53
CA ALA A 167 -21.36 -2.85 6.66
C ALA A 167 -22.66 -2.42 7.36
N ARG A 168 -22.58 -1.45 8.28
CA ARG A 168 -23.76 -0.84 8.94
C ARG A 168 -24.45 0.22 8.09
N GLY A 169 -23.82 0.69 7.01
CA GLY A 169 -24.31 1.82 6.22
C GLY A 169 -24.08 3.18 6.87
N ASP A 170 -23.21 3.29 7.87
CA ASP A 170 -22.84 4.56 8.50
C ASP A 170 -21.68 5.22 7.73
N PHE A 171 -22.00 5.75 6.55
CA PHE A 171 -21.00 6.29 5.63
C PHE A 171 -20.32 7.56 6.16
N GLY A 172 -20.95 8.31 7.07
CA GLY A 172 -20.32 9.44 7.73
C GLY A 172 -19.18 8.99 8.65
N LEU A 173 -19.43 7.95 9.44
CA LEU A 173 -18.41 7.34 10.30
C LEU A 173 -17.27 6.70 9.48
N VAL A 174 -17.56 6.11 8.32
CA VAL A 174 -16.51 5.61 7.41
C VAL A 174 -15.53 6.71 7.05
N LEU A 175 -16.00 7.89 6.63
CA LEU A 175 -15.12 9.00 6.27
C LEU A 175 -14.25 9.44 7.45
N GLN A 176 -14.84 9.58 8.63
CA GLN A 176 -14.09 9.92 9.85
C GLN A 176 -12.99 8.89 10.16
N GLN A 177 -13.32 7.60 10.11
CA GLN A 177 -12.39 6.53 10.47
C GLN A 177 -11.28 6.35 9.42
N THR A 178 -11.61 6.47 8.13
CA THR A 178 -10.62 6.42 7.05
C THR A 178 -9.65 7.59 7.07
N GLU A 179 -10.11 8.81 7.42
CA GLU A 179 -9.21 9.96 7.57
C GLU A 179 -8.23 9.73 8.72
N GLN A 180 -8.72 9.33 9.90
CA GLN A 180 -7.87 8.99 11.05
C GLN A 180 -6.87 7.87 10.75
N ALA A 181 -7.32 6.83 10.02
CA ALA A 181 -6.44 5.75 9.57
C ALA A 181 -5.37 6.25 8.58
N ALA A 182 -5.74 7.14 7.64
CA ALA A 182 -4.82 7.71 6.67
C ALA A 182 -3.79 8.65 7.31
N GLU A 183 -4.18 9.45 8.30
CA GLU A 183 -3.28 10.31 9.07
C GLU A 183 -2.20 9.49 9.79
N LEU A 184 -2.62 8.47 10.54
CA LEU A 184 -1.67 7.59 11.23
C LEU A 184 -0.79 6.83 10.22
N ALA A 185 -1.36 6.35 9.12
CA ALA A 185 -0.61 5.67 8.07
C ALA A 185 0.42 6.59 7.40
N ARG A 186 0.12 7.88 7.22
CA ARG A 186 1.08 8.89 6.73
C ARG A 186 2.21 9.10 7.73
N GLU A 187 1.89 9.29 9.01
CA GLU A 187 2.88 9.47 10.07
C GLU A 187 3.86 8.29 10.16
N LYS A 188 3.35 7.05 10.00
CA LYS A 188 4.15 5.83 10.13
C LYS A 188 4.67 5.26 8.80
N ASN A 189 4.46 5.95 7.68
CA ASN A 189 4.86 5.53 6.33
C ASN A 189 4.30 4.15 5.91
N PHE A 190 2.98 3.98 5.99
CA PHE A 190 2.24 2.78 5.58
C PHE A 190 1.39 3.05 4.31
N PRO A 191 2.01 3.17 3.12
CA PRO A 191 1.30 3.54 1.89
C PRO A 191 0.17 2.56 1.52
N LYS A 192 0.29 1.27 1.84
CA LYS A 192 -0.81 0.30 1.70
C LYS A 192 -2.07 0.75 2.44
N ASN A 193 -1.92 1.21 3.68
CA ASN A 193 -3.05 1.55 4.54
C ASN A 193 -3.64 2.92 4.17
N ILE A 194 -2.82 3.82 3.59
CA ILE A 194 -3.33 5.03 2.93
C ILE A 194 -4.21 4.61 1.73
N ALA A 195 -3.73 3.72 0.86
CA ALA A 195 -4.50 3.25 -0.29
C ALA A 195 -5.82 2.56 0.12
N LYS A 196 -5.81 1.73 1.17
CA LYS A 196 -7.04 1.15 1.76
C LYS A 196 -7.99 2.23 2.29
N SER A 197 -7.47 3.26 2.97
CA SER A 197 -8.30 4.35 3.49
C SER A 197 -9.00 5.10 2.36
N LEU A 198 -8.27 5.44 1.29
CA LEU A 198 -8.81 6.09 0.09
C LEU A 198 -9.87 5.21 -0.60
N LEU A 199 -9.63 3.90 -0.69
CA LEU A 199 -10.57 2.93 -1.25
C LEU A 199 -11.90 2.89 -0.49
N TYR A 200 -11.87 2.86 0.85
CA TYR A 200 -13.08 2.85 1.67
C TYR A 200 -13.79 4.22 1.69
N ALA A 201 -13.03 5.32 1.70
CA ALA A 201 -13.58 6.66 1.58
C ALA A 201 -14.33 6.82 0.24
N GLY A 202 -13.75 6.36 -0.88
CA GLY A 202 -14.40 6.38 -2.19
C GLY A 202 -15.73 5.63 -2.21
N GLN A 203 -15.79 4.44 -1.59
CA GLN A 203 -17.04 3.67 -1.46
C GLN A 203 -18.09 4.42 -0.63
N ALA A 204 -17.71 5.02 0.50
CA ALA A 204 -18.62 5.79 1.33
C ALA A 204 -19.13 7.06 0.62
N LEU A 205 -18.26 7.80 -0.07
CA LEU A 205 -18.62 9.01 -0.81
C LEU A 205 -19.65 8.73 -1.91
N LEU A 206 -19.50 7.59 -2.60
CA LEU A 206 -20.48 7.15 -3.60
C LEU A 206 -21.87 6.97 -2.96
N ARG A 207 -21.93 6.33 -1.78
CA ARG A 207 -23.19 6.11 -1.04
C ARG A 207 -23.79 7.40 -0.48
N LEU A 208 -22.95 8.40 -0.20
CA LEU A 208 -23.34 9.74 0.21
C LEU A 208 -23.72 10.66 -0.97
N GLN A 209 -23.85 10.12 -2.19
CA GLN A 209 -24.15 10.90 -3.40
C GLN A 209 -23.12 12.01 -3.68
N ARG A 210 -21.84 11.77 -3.35
CA ARG A 210 -20.69 12.66 -3.63
C ARG A 210 -19.75 12.01 -4.65
N PRO A 211 -20.22 11.72 -5.88
CA PRO A 211 -19.49 10.83 -6.78
C PRO A 211 -18.22 11.45 -7.37
N GLN A 212 -18.13 12.78 -7.52
CA GLN A 212 -16.89 13.43 -7.98
C GLN A 212 -15.76 13.25 -6.98
N GLU A 213 -16.06 13.42 -5.68
CA GLU A 213 -15.09 13.19 -4.62
C GLU A 213 -14.74 11.71 -4.51
N ALA A 214 -15.70 10.81 -4.73
CA ALA A 214 -15.44 9.38 -4.79
C ALA A 214 -14.41 9.03 -5.88
N VAL A 215 -14.54 9.61 -7.08
CA VAL A 215 -13.57 9.45 -8.17
C VAL A 215 -12.19 9.93 -7.74
N GLU A 216 -12.07 11.12 -7.16
CA GLU A 216 -10.79 11.69 -6.73
C GLU A 216 -10.07 10.77 -5.72
N GLN A 217 -10.79 10.27 -4.72
CA GLN A 217 -10.21 9.34 -3.73
C GLN A 217 -9.77 8.03 -4.39
N LEU A 218 -10.58 7.49 -5.30
CA LEU A 218 -10.28 6.21 -5.98
C LEU A 218 -9.12 6.33 -6.98
N GLU A 219 -9.00 7.43 -7.70
CA GLU A 219 -7.84 7.71 -8.58
C GLU A 219 -6.55 7.77 -7.77
N ARG A 220 -6.57 8.44 -6.62
CA ARG A 220 -5.43 8.47 -5.68
C ARG A 220 -5.12 7.08 -5.13
N ALA A 221 -6.15 6.27 -4.86
CA ALA A 221 -5.98 4.89 -4.40
C ALA A 221 -5.31 4.02 -5.48
N VAL A 222 -5.74 4.14 -6.74
CA VAL A 222 -5.14 3.44 -7.89
C VAL A 222 -3.66 3.84 -8.04
N ALA A 223 -3.37 5.14 -8.08
CA ALA A 223 -2.00 5.64 -8.24
C ALA A 223 -1.07 5.12 -7.14
N LEU A 224 -1.53 5.13 -5.89
CA LEU A 224 -0.74 4.65 -4.77
C LEU A 224 -0.57 3.13 -4.79
N ALA A 225 -1.61 2.37 -5.15
CA ALA A 225 -1.55 0.92 -5.29
C ALA A 225 -0.55 0.49 -6.38
N ASP A 226 -0.49 1.23 -7.49
CA ASP A 226 0.49 1.02 -8.56
C ASP A 226 1.91 1.36 -8.10
N GLN A 227 2.09 2.51 -7.41
CA GLN A 227 3.39 2.95 -6.90
C GLN A 227 4.03 1.91 -5.98
N ILE A 228 3.25 1.26 -5.11
CA ILE A 228 3.74 0.22 -4.19
C ILE A 228 3.69 -1.19 -4.78
N GLU A 229 3.25 -1.33 -6.03
CA GLU A 229 3.11 -2.61 -6.73
C GLU A 229 2.30 -3.68 -5.96
N HIS A 230 1.31 -3.27 -5.15
CA HIS A 230 0.54 -4.22 -4.34
C HIS A 230 -0.42 -5.02 -5.22
N ALA A 231 -0.32 -6.35 -5.22
CA ALA A 231 -1.06 -7.21 -6.14
C ALA A 231 -2.57 -6.99 -6.10
N ALA A 232 -3.20 -7.20 -4.94
CA ALA A 232 -4.65 -7.12 -4.84
C ALA A 232 -5.22 -5.70 -4.96
N LEU A 233 -4.62 -4.73 -4.26
CA LEU A 233 -5.10 -3.35 -4.29
C LEU A 233 -5.10 -2.72 -5.68
N ARG A 234 -4.18 -3.10 -6.57
CA ARG A 234 -4.15 -2.54 -7.94
C ARG A 234 -5.40 -2.87 -8.74
N TRP A 235 -5.94 -4.08 -8.62
CA TRP A 235 -7.16 -4.46 -9.35
C TRP A 235 -8.43 -4.10 -8.58
N GLN A 236 -8.41 -4.17 -7.24
CA GLN A 236 -9.57 -3.81 -6.41
C GLN A 236 -9.90 -2.31 -6.48
N THR A 237 -8.88 -1.44 -6.48
CA THR A 237 -9.10 0.02 -6.61
C THR A 237 -9.63 0.38 -7.99
N ARG A 238 -9.13 -0.27 -9.05
CA ARG A 238 -9.63 -0.13 -10.42
C ARG A 238 -11.06 -0.62 -10.58
N LEU A 239 -11.43 -1.74 -9.96
CA LEU A 239 -12.81 -2.23 -9.94
C LEU A 239 -13.75 -1.15 -9.39
N ARG A 240 -13.45 -0.60 -8.20
CA ARG A 240 -14.28 0.43 -7.58
C ARG A 240 -14.29 1.75 -8.38
N LEU A 241 -13.17 2.17 -8.96
CA LEU A 241 -13.13 3.33 -9.84
C LEU A 241 -13.98 3.12 -11.11
N ALA A 242 -13.92 1.93 -11.71
CA ALA A 242 -14.69 1.59 -12.90
C ALA A 242 -16.19 1.59 -12.63
N GLU A 243 -16.63 1.11 -11.47
CA GLU A 243 -18.03 1.16 -11.03
C GLU A 243 -18.53 2.59 -10.93
N VAL A 244 -17.79 3.46 -10.24
CA VAL A 244 -18.15 4.89 -10.10
C VAL A 244 -18.18 5.57 -11.46
N ASN A 245 -17.18 5.31 -12.32
CA ASN A 245 -17.16 5.88 -13.67
C ASN A 245 -18.36 5.41 -14.51
N THR A 246 -18.74 4.14 -14.40
CA THR A 246 -19.91 3.60 -15.09
C THR A 246 -21.19 4.31 -14.63
N MET A 247 -21.35 4.55 -13.33
CA MET A 247 -22.50 5.30 -12.79
C MET A 247 -22.56 6.75 -13.24
N LEU A 248 -21.43 7.33 -13.66
CA LEU A 248 -21.31 8.71 -14.11
C LEU A 248 -21.25 8.85 -15.63
N ASP A 249 -21.51 7.77 -16.38
CA ASP A 249 -21.35 7.72 -17.84
C ASP A 249 -19.95 8.18 -18.31
N ARG A 250 -18.91 7.91 -17.50
CA ARG A 250 -17.50 8.16 -17.81
C ARG A 250 -16.83 6.90 -18.36
N PRO A 251 -15.70 7.02 -19.10
CA PRO A 251 -14.93 5.86 -19.55
C PRO A 251 -14.57 4.92 -18.39
N SER A 252 -15.05 3.67 -18.47
CA SER A 252 -14.84 2.63 -17.45
C SER A 252 -14.32 1.30 -18.00
N VAL A 253 -14.51 1.03 -19.30
CA VAL A 253 -14.11 -0.23 -19.94
C VAL A 253 -12.61 -0.50 -19.79
N GLU A 254 -11.77 0.51 -19.98
CA GLU A 254 -10.31 0.36 -19.82
C GLU A 254 -9.93 -0.03 -18.38
N LEU A 255 -10.59 0.57 -17.37
CA LEU A 255 -10.33 0.24 -15.98
C LEU A 255 -10.70 -1.21 -15.65
N TYR A 256 -11.84 -1.69 -16.15
CA TYR A 256 -12.23 -3.10 -16.03
C TYR A 256 -11.24 -4.04 -16.73
N GLN A 257 -10.74 -3.66 -17.91
CA GLN A 257 -9.75 -4.44 -18.65
C GLN A 257 -8.41 -4.49 -17.91
N GLN A 258 -7.94 -3.37 -17.37
CA GLN A 258 -6.72 -3.32 -16.57
C GLN A 258 -6.85 -4.19 -15.30
N ALA A 259 -7.97 -4.08 -14.58
CA ALA A 259 -8.24 -4.91 -13.40
C ALA A 259 -8.29 -6.41 -13.76
N SER A 260 -8.98 -6.76 -14.84
CA SER A 260 -9.10 -8.16 -15.31
C SER A 260 -7.74 -8.73 -15.71
N THR A 261 -6.91 -7.93 -16.39
CA THR A 261 -5.54 -8.33 -16.78
C THR A 261 -4.71 -8.69 -15.54
N ILE A 262 -4.78 -7.91 -14.47
CA ILE A 262 -4.08 -8.20 -13.23
C ILE A 262 -4.60 -9.50 -12.59
N VAL A 263 -5.93 -9.67 -12.51
CA VAL A 263 -6.53 -10.90 -11.96
C VAL A 263 -6.14 -12.13 -12.78
N ASP A 264 -6.14 -12.05 -14.11
CA ASP A 264 -5.75 -13.17 -14.97
C ASP A 264 -4.25 -13.51 -14.83
N MET A 265 -3.38 -12.50 -14.68
CA MET A 265 -1.97 -12.73 -14.36
C MET A 265 -1.77 -13.43 -13.01
N LEU A 266 -2.50 -13.01 -11.96
CA LEU A 266 -2.43 -13.65 -10.64
C LEU A 266 -2.93 -15.09 -10.71
N ALA A 267 -4.03 -15.34 -11.42
CA ALA A 267 -4.58 -16.68 -11.60
C ALA A 267 -3.67 -17.59 -12.45
N ALA A 268 -2.93 -17.04 -13.42
CA ALA A 268 -1.98 -17.79 -14.22
C ALA A 268 -0.74 -18.25 -13.42
N ASN A 269 -0.42 -17.53 -12.34
CA ASN A 269 0.67 -17.88 -11.42
C ASN A 269 0.27 -18.92 -10.36
N LEU A 270 -0.98 -19.37 -10.34
CA LEU A 270 -1.49 -20.43 -9.45
C LEU A 270 -1.55 -21.74 -10.23
N GLN A 271 -0.54 -22.61 -10.05
CA GLN A 271 -0.48 -23.94 -10.67
C GLN A 271 -1.40 -24.93 -9.95
N ASP A 272 -1.50 -24.82 -8.62
CA ASP A 272 -2.48 -25.58 -7.84
C ASP A 272 -3.93 -25.29 -8.32
N PRO A 273 -4.66 -26.30 -8.83
CA PRO A 273 -6.01 -26.11 -9.35
C PRO A 273 -7.04 -25.65 -8.29
N HIS A 274 -6.87 -26.07 -7.04
CA HIS A 274 -7.76 -25.70 -5.95
C HIS A 274 -7.55 -24.23 -5.56
N LEU A 275 -6.30 -23.80 -5.35
CA LEU A 275 -5.99 -22.39 -5.04
C LEU A 275 -6.47 -21.47 -6.17
N ARG A 276 -6.25 -21.87 -7.43
CA ARG A 276 -6.72 -21.13 -8.60
C ARG A 276 -8.25 -21.05 -8.65
N SER A 277 -8.94 -22.15 -8.35
CA SER A 277 -10.40 -22.19 -8.30
C SER A 277 -10.97 -21.28 -7.20
N CYS A 278 -10.39 -21.30 -6.00
CA CYS A 278 -10.78 -20.42 -4.90
C CYS A 278 -10.64 -18.94 -5.29
N PHE A 279 -9.48 -18.56 -5.84
CA PHE A 279 -9.21 -17.17 -6.24
C PHE A 279 -10.18 -16.68 -7.32
N LEU A 280 -10.39 -17.48 -8.38
CA LEU A 280 -11.29 -17.15 -9.47
C LEU A 280 -12.77 -17.16 -9.07
N GLY A 281 -13.12 -17.93 -8.05
CA GLY A 281 -14.47 -18.03 -7.47
C GLY A 281 -14.77 -16.97 -6.41
N SER A 282 -13.79 -16.16 -6.00
CA SER A 282 -13.98 -15.13 -4.98
C SER A 282 -15.02 -14.09 -5.39
N THR A 283 -15.72 -13.51 -4.40
CA THR A 283 -16.80 -12.54 -4.62
C THR A 283 -16.35 -11.35 -5.47
N LEU A 284 -15.18 -10.78 -5.18
CA LEU A 284 -14.68 -9.60 -5.90
C LEU A 284 -14.22 -9.94 -7.33
N VAL A 285 -13.65 -11.12 -7.58
CA VAL A 285 -13.26 -11.55 -8.94
C VAL A 285 -14.49 -11.83 -9.80
N THR A 286 -15.51 -12.47 -9.21
CA THR A 286 -16.77 -12.74 -9.91
C THR A 286 -17.55 -11.45 -10.20
N GLU A 287 -17.57 -10.50 -9.26
CA GLU A 287 -18.08 -9.13 -9.43
C GLU A 287 -17.37 -8.41 -10.58
N LEU A 288 -16.03 -8.36 -10.55
CA LEU A 288 -15.22 -7.75 -11.61
C LEU A 288 -15.58 -8.30 -13.00
N ARG A 289 -15.63 -9.63 -13.13
CA ARG A 289 -15.95 -10.28 -14.41
C ARG A 289 -17.37 -10.00 -14.88
N ALA A 290 -18.33 -9.91 -13.97
CA ALA A 290 -19.71 -9.55 -14.29
C ALA A 290 -19.79 -8.09 -14.78
N ASN A 291 -19.19 -7.16 -14.04
CA ASN A 291 -19.20 -5.73 -14.35
C ASN A 291 -18.46 -5.43 -15.66
N ALA A 292 -17.31 -6.07 -15.90
CA ALA A 292 -16.56 -5.96 -17.15
C ALA A 292 -17.39 -6.39 -18.37
N ARG A 293 -18.12 -7.52 -18.28
CA ARG A 293 -19.01 -7.98 -19.36
C ARG A 293 -20.16 -7.00 -19.60
N ALA A 294 -20.79 -6.49 -18.54
CA ALA A 294 -21.88 -5.52 -18.66
C ALA A 294 -21.42 -4.20 -19.31
N ALA A 295 -20.21 -3.73 -18.98
CA ALA A 295 -19.64 -2.52 -19.56
C ALA A 295 -19.40 -2.63 -21.08
N LEU A 296 -18.94 -3.80 -21.56
CA LEU A 296 -18.72 -4.05 -22.99
C LEU A 296 -20.02 -4.09 -23.80
N VAL A 297 -21.13 -4.52 -23.20
CA VAL A 297 -22.45 -4.53 -23.86
C VAL A 297 -23.06 -3.12 -23.89
N SER A 298 -22.75 -2.29 -22.90
CA SER A 298 -23.35 -0.96 -22.74
C SER A 298 -22.65 0.13 -23.56
N THR A 299 -21.45 -0.13 -24.07
CA THR A 299 -20.82 0.79 -25.04
C THR A 299 -21.59 0.74 -26.35
N PRO A 300 -22.20 1.86 -26.81
CA PRO A 300 -22.82 1.88 -28.12
C PRO A 300 -21.74 1.58 -29.16
N THR A 301 -21.92 0.49 -29.89
CA THR A 301 -21.12 0.14 -31.07
C THR A 301 -21.28 1.27 -32.07
N THR A 302 -20.47 2.31 -31.95
CA THR A 302 -20.31 3.31 -32.99
C THR A 302 -19.42 2.68 -34.04
N THR A 303 -19.99 1.74 -34.80
CA THR A 303 -19.44 1.27 -36.07
C THR A 303 -19.55 2.41 -37.06
N SER A 304 -18.69 3.41 -36.91
CA SER A 304 -18.35 4.31 -38.01
C SER A 304 -17.33 3.58 -38.88
N PRO A 305 -17.60 3.38 -40.18
CA PRO A 305 -16.65 2.72 -41.07
C PRO A 305 -15.39 3.60 -41.20
N VAL A 306 -14.23 2.99 -41.01
CA VAL A 306 -12.93 3.59 -41.32
C VAL A 306 -12.89 3.81 -42.83
N THR A 307 -13.15 5.04 -43.28
CA THR A 307 -12.82 5.48 -44.63
C THR A 307 -11.31 5.67 -44.70
N THR A 308 -10.62 4.61 -45.13
CA THR A 308 -9.25 4.72 -45.61
C THR A 308 -9.23 5.61 -46.85
N SER A 309 -8.45 6.69 -46.82
CA SER A 309 -8.04 7.40 -48.03
C SER A 309 -6.53 7.66 -47.98
N PRO A 310 -5.85 7.61 -49.15
CA PRO A 310 -4.42 7.30 -49.22
C PRO A 310 -3.55 8.55 -49.07
N VAL A 311 -2.37 8.35 -48.48
CA VAL A 311 -1.29 9.34 -48.41
C VAL A 311 -0.75 9.55 -49.83
N THR A 312 -0.90 10.77 -50.36
CA THR A 312 -0.25 11.22 -51.59
C THR A 312 0.93 12.09 -51.20
N THR A 313 2.14 11.58 -51.42
CA THR A 313 3.41 12.31 -51.32
C THR A 313 3.64 13.13 -52.58
N SER A 314 3.92 14.43 -52.43
CA SER A 314 4.73 15.21 -53.38
C SER A 314 5.25 16.50 -52.74
N PRO A 315 6.37 17.05 -53.24
CA PRO A 315 7.35 17.78 -52.45
C PRO A 315 7.13 19.30 -52.49
N VAL A 316 7.59 20.00 -51.44
CA VAL A 316 7.71 21.47 -51.47
C VAL A 316 9.15 21.87 -51.22
N THR A 317 9.63 22.62 -52.20
CA THR A 317 10.91 23.29 -52.37
C THR A 317 11.20 24.27 -51.24
N THR A 318 12.43 24.18 -50.74
CA THR A 318 13.09 25.02 -49.75
C THR A 318 13.52 26.38 -50.31
N SER A 319 13.35 27.45 -49.53
CA SER A 319 14.28 28.60 -49.45
C SER A 319 13.91 29.52 -48.27
N PRO A 320 14.87 30.31 -47.75
CA PRO A 320 15.28 30.18 -46.36
C PRO A 320 14.73 31.30 -45.46
N VAL A 321 14.49 30.99 -44.20
CA VAL A 321 14.39 31.99 -43.13
C VAL A 321 15.43 31.64 -42.07
N THR A 322 16.42 32.52 -42.01
CA THR A 322 17.41 32.68 -40.96
C THR A 322 16.75 32.61 -39.59
N THR A 323 17.03 31.53 -38.85
CA THR A 323 16.75 31.50 -37.41
C THR A 323 17.96 30.88 -36.72
N SER A 324 18.70 31.74 -36.03
CA SER A 324 19.79 31.38 -35.14
C SER A 324 19.32 30.40 -34.06
N PRO A 325 20.20 29.53 -33.55
CA PRO A 325 19.82 28.49 -32.61
C PRO A 325 19.57 29.10 -31.22
N ILE A 326 18.32 29.00 -30.74
CA ILE A 326 18.06 29.15 -29.30
C ILE A 326 18.36 27.80 -28.66
N THR A 327 19.61 27.62 -28.28
CA THR A 327 20.05 26.56 -27.37
C THR A 327 19.75 27.02 -25.95
N THR A 328 18.55 26.75 -25.42
CA THR A 328 18.34 26.77 -23.96
C THR A 328 18.75 25.42 -23.40
N SER A 329 20.06 25.22 -23.25
CA SER A 329 20.59 24.24 -22.32
C SER A 329 20.34 24.75 -20.89
N SER A 330 19.27 24.32 -20.24
CA SER A 330 19.20 24.40 -18.78
C SER A 330 20.09 23.28 -18.23
N THR A 331 21.39 23.55 -18.14
CA THR A 331 22.31 22.70 -17.40
C THR A 331 21.78 22.59 -15.97
N LYS A 332 21.35 21.37 -15.60
CA LYS A 332 20.87 21.04 -14.27
C LYS A 332 22.04 21.31 -13.32
N ARG A 333 22.03 22.44 -12.58
CA ARG A 333 23.05 22.72 -11.56
C ARG A 333 23.07 21.53 -10.60
N VAL A 334 24.17 20.78 -10.61
CA VAL A 334 24.38 19.67 -9.69
C VAL A 334 24.88 20.27 -8.39
N PHE A 335 24.05 20.22 -7.35
CA PHE A 335 24.46 20.67 -6.04
C PHE A 335 25.18 19.53 -5.28
N PRO A 336 26.15 19.84 -4.40
CA PRO A 336 26.82 18.89 -3.53
C PRO A 336 25.82 18.03 -2.76
N ALA A 337 26.22 16.80 -2.43
CA ALA A 337 25.42 15.86 -1.64
C ALA A 337 24.03 15.50 -2.24
N GLY A 338 23.80 15.75 -3.53
CA GLY A 338 22.50 15.49 -4.17
C GLY A 338 21.37 16.40 -3.65
N LEU A 339 21.73 17.58 -3.16
CA LEU A 339 20.76 18.59 -2.76
C LEU A 339 19.96 19.07 -3.97
N THR A 340 18.67 19.30 -3.76
CA THR A 340 17.80 19.97 -4.73
C THR A 340 17.96 21.47 -4.63
N ALA A 341 17.57 22.21 -5.68
CA ALA A 341 17.60 23.69 -5.65
C ALA A 341 16.85 24.26 -4.43
N ARG A 342 15.70 23.66 -4.09
CA ARG A 342 14.90 24.10 -2.94
C ARG A 342 15.56 23.80 -1.59
N GLU A 343 16.25 22.68 -1.47
CA GLU A 343 17.02 22.37 -0.26
C GLU A 343 18.24 23.29 -0.11
N VAL A 344 18.86 23.72 -1.22
CA VAL A 344 19.93 24.73 -1.18
C VAL A 344 19.40 26.08 -0.71
N GLU A 345 18.26 26.54 -1.22
CA GLU A 345 17.62 27.78 -0.75
C GLU A 345 17.35 27.74 0.77
N VAL A 346 16.80 26.63 1.26
CA VAL A 346 16.58 26.42 2.70
C VAL A 346 17.91 26.39 3.46
N LEU A 347 18.94 25.73 2.94
CA LEU A 347 20.26 25.64 3.55
C LEU A 347 20.96 27.01 3.62
N CYS A 348 20.80 27.88 2.62
CA CYS A 348 21.33 29.23 2.66
C CYS A 348 20.70 30.04 3.80
N LEU A 349 19.38 29.96 3.97
CA LEU A 349 18.68 30.66 5.06
C LEU A 349 18.99 30.06 6.44
N VAL A 350 19.21 28.74 6.51
CA VAL A 350 19.73 28.07 7.71
C VAL A 350 21.11 28.64 8.08
N THR A 351 21.98 28.82 7.08
CA THR A 351 23.33 29.36 7.26
C THR A 351 23.31 30.84 7.68
N ALA A 352 22.33 31.61 7.20
CA ALA A 352 22.07 32.98 7.64
C ALA A 352 21.44 33.09 9.04
N GLY A 353 21.26 31.98 9.77
CA GLY A 353 20.75 31.97 11.14
C GLY A 353 19.23 32.13 11.26
N SER A 354 18.47 32.07 10.16
CA SER A 354 17.00 32.16 10.20
C SER A 354 16.41 30.96 10.95
N THR A 355 15.31 31.12 11.67
CA THR A 355 14.54 30.01 12.27
C THR A 355 13.63 29.33 11.24
N ASN A 356 13.15 28.12 11.50
CA ASN A 356 12.26 27.42 10.55
C ASN A 356 10.95 28.18 10.29
N ARG A 357 10.48 29.00 11.24
CA ARG A 357 9.33 29.90 11.04
C ARG A 357 9.67 31.04 10.07
N GLN A 358 10.80 31.70 10.25
CA GLN A 358 11.26 32.76 9.34
C GLN A 358 11.53 32.24 7.92
N ILE A 359 12.10 31.04 7.81
CA ILE A 359 12.30 30.38 6.51
C ILE A 359 10.96 30.06 5.85
N ALA A 360 9.98 29.59 6.62
CA ALA A 360 8.65 29.29 6.11
C ALA A 360 7.96 30.55 5.57
N GLU A 361 8.08 31.67 6.29
CA GLU A 361 7.57 32.98 5.86
C GLU A 361 8.29 33.49 4.60
N GLN A 362 9.61 33.47 4.56
CA GLN A 362 10.40 33.96 3.43
C GLN A 362 10.22 33.13 2.15
N LEU A 363 10.00 31.83 2.29
CA LEU A 363 9.87 30.91 1.17
C LEU A 363 8.41 30.59 0.81
N HIS A 364 7.43 31.20 1.50
CA HIS A 364 6.00 30.91 1.37
C HIS A 364 5.68 29.40 1.52
N LEU A 365 6.26 28.76 2.54
CA LEU A 365 6.07 27.35 2.88
C LEU A 365 5.40 27.21 4.24
N SER A 366 4.88 26.02 4.55
CA SER A 366 4.53 25.68 5.93
C SER A 366 5.78 25.40 6.76
N VAL A 367 5.74 25.67 8.08
CA VAL A 367 6.83 25.32 9.00
C VAL A 367 7.14 23.81 8.96
N GLY A 368 6.12 22.98 8.78
CA GLY A 368 6.28 21.53 8.60
C GLY A 368 7.08 21.17 7.34
N THR A 369 6.82 21.85 6.22
CA THR A 369 7.58 21.69 4.98
C THR A 369 9.04 22.09 5.16
N VAL A 370 9.32 23.18 5.88
CA VAL A 370 10.69 23.59 6.21
C VAL A 370 11.39 22.56 7.11
N ASN A 371 10.70 22.00 8.12
CA ASN A 371 11.26 20.94 8.96
C ASN A 371 11.66 19.71 8.13
N THR A 372 10.84 19.32 7.16
CA THR A 372 11.16 18.25 6.22
C THR A 372 12.38 18.57 5.38
N HIS A 373 12.47 19.78 4.82
CA HIS A 373 13.65 20.19 4.06
C HIS A 373 14.92 20.18 4.92
N VAL A 374 14.87 20.70 6.15
CA VAL A 374 16.02 20.67 7.08
C VAL A 374 16.42 19.23 7.39
N THR A 375 15.47 18.33 7.63
CA THR A 375 15.76 16.91 7.90
C THR A 375 16.43 16.24 6.69
N ASN A 376 15.94 16.49 5.48
CA ASN A 376 16.52 15.97 4.26
C ASN A 376 17.93 16.52 4.01
N ILE A 377 18.15 17.81 4.29
CA ILE A 377 19.47 18.43 4.21
C ILE A 377 20.44 17.74 5.18
N LEU A 378 20.07 17.52 6.44
CA LEU A 378 20.91 16.81 7.42
C LEU A 378 21.27 15.41 6.93
N ASN A 379 20.28 14.66 6.44
CA ASN A 379 20.50 13.31 5.93
C ASN A 379 21.42 13.27 4.70
N LYS A 380 21.23 14.21 3.76
CA LYS A 380 22.02 14.26 2.53
C LYS A 380 23.46 14.72 2.78
N THR A 381 23.63 15.73 3.63
CA THR A 381 24.94 16.31 3.95
C THR A 381 25.72 15.50 5.00
N GLY A 382 25.06 14.56 5.70
CA GLY A 382 25.65 13.85 6.84
C GLY A 382 25.82 14.72 8.09
N ALA A 383 25.28 15.94 8.08
CA ALA A 383 25.38 16.85 9.21
C ALA A 383 24.53 16.36 10.39
N GLN A 384 25.14 16.31 11.57
CA GLN A 384 24.46 15.83 12.79
C GLN A 384 23.48 16.85 13.38
N ASN A 385 23.64 18.13 13.03
CA ASN A 385 22.79 19.20 13.52
C ASN A 385 22.80 20.40 12.57
N ARG A 386 21.92 21.37 12.85
CA ARG A 386 21.75 22.59 12.05
C ARG A 386 23.06 23.37 11.85
N THR A 387 23.89 23.46 12.88
CA THR A 387 25.18 24.15 12.83
C THR A 387 26.17 23.43 11.92
N ALA A 388 26.20 22.09 11.98
CA ALA A 388 27.00 21.28 11.07
C ALA A 388 26.54 21.41 9.61
N ALA A 389 25.22 21.55 9.36
CA ALA A 389 24.70 21.82 8.02
C ALA A 389 25.11 23.21 7.50
N ALA A 390 25.07 24.23 8.35
CA ALA A 390 25.57 25.57 8.00
C ALA A 390 27.07 25.54 7.67
N ALA A 391 27.87 24.81 8.45
CA ALA A 391 29.29 24.61 8.15
C ALA A 391 29.52 23.89 6.81
N PHE A 392 28.72 22.88 6.50
CA PHE A 392 28.74 22.20 5.20
C PHE A 392 28.48 23.18 4.05
N ALA A 393 27.48 24.05 4.18
CA ALA A 393 27.15 25.03 3.14
C ALA A 393 28.32 25.99 2.83
N LEU A 394 29.01 26.44 3.87
CA LEU A 394 30.20 27.30 3.74
C LEU A 394 31.39 26.56 3.11
N GLN A 395 31.66 25.32 3.53
CA GLN A 395 32.75 24.49 3.00
C GLN A 395 32.58 24.18 1.51
N HIS A 396 31.33 24.07 1.06
CA HIS A 396 30.99 23.76 -0.33
C HIS A 396 30.65 24.99 -1.20
N GLY A 397 30.84 26.21 -0.67
CA GLY A 397 30.61 27.45 -1.43
C GLY A 397 29.16 27.64 -1.87
N LEU A 398 28.19 27.13 -1.09
CA LEU A 398 26.76 27.26 -1.38
C LEU A 398 26.19 28.61 -0.95
N VAL A 399 26.95 29.38 -0.17
CA VAL A 399 26.62 30.72 0.30
C VAL A 399 27.78 31.62 -0.08
N ASP A 400 27.50 32.73 -0.75
CA ASP A 400 28.53 33.73 -1.05
C ASP A 400 29.01 34.36 0.27
N SER A 401 30.31 34.28 0.54
CA SER A 401 30.98 34.85 1.71
C SER A 401 31.05 36.38 1.65
N ASN A 402 29.90 37.05 1.51
CA ASN A 402 29.77 38.49 1.67
C ASN A 402 28.34 38.83 2.08
N HIS A 403 28.10 38.85 3.38
CA HIS A 403 27.29 39.88 4.04
C HIS A 403 27.65 40.01 5.51
#